data_AF-A0A938LUH2-F1
#
_entry.id   AF-A0A938LUH2-F1
#
_cell.length_a   1.000
_cell.length_b   1.000
_cell.length_c   1.000
_cell.angle_alpha   90.00
_cell.angle_beta   90.00
_cell.angle_gamma   90.00
#
_symmetry.space_group_name_H-M   'P 1'
#
loop_
_entity.id
_entity.type
_entity.pdbx_description
1 polymer ?
#
loop_
_entity_poly.entity_id
_entity_poly.type
_entity_poly.pdbx_seq_one_letter_code
_entity_poly.pdbx_strand_id
1 'polypeptide(L)'
;MPGSKRWNIRYNIARVKPAATTLVTVGATPVFSVHRVGRGRVGLLNAAKLFMLYREDKEGGWLADCVCELAAYLGRTPSAGSGIELFAERTAGDPRRVSFRAYVVNEDFTPVDEANVLLRVGGRVVVMPPAGEGRYTTEVDLGACESLVATVQAEAHGMFLGERIVVTHLPVLPDEMSDTDFDEDFLRALARQIGARYVHVEDLGRDTAGTFAARRQMGTVRQVRSLWPSWPLLLTLCLLLSAKWFIRRSIGLV
;
A
#
# COMPACT_ATOMS: atom_id res chain seq x y z
N MET A 1 38.88 -34.73 11.69
CA MET A 1 38.12 -33.56 12.18
C MET A 1 37.58 -32.79 10.97
N PRO A 2 36.27 -32.84 10.67
CA PRO A 2 35.70 -32.13 9.53
C PRO A 2 35.41 -30.68 9.91
N GLY A 3 36.11 -29.74 9.28
CA GLY A 3 35.93 -28.31 9.47
C GLY A 3 34.53 -27.87 9.10
N SER A 4 33.79 -27.32 10.06
CA SER A 4 32.48 -26.73 9.80
C SER A 4 32.65 -25.54 8.86
N LYS A 5 32.28 -25.71 7.58
CA LYS A 5 32.08 -24.60 6.64
C LYS A 5 30.95 -23.72 7.20
N ARG A 6 31.31 -22.69 7.97
CA ARG A 6 30.41 -21.58 8.26
C ARG A 6 30.16 -20.88 6.93
N TRP A 7 28.96 -21.02 6.40
CA TRP A 7 28.47 -20.21 5.31
C TRP A 7 28.41 -18.76 5.80
N ASN A 8 29.48 -18.02 5.59
CA ASN A 8 29.47 -16.57 5.70
C ASN A 8 28.66 -16.04 4.52
N ILE A 9 27.34 -15.96 4.70
CA ILE A 9 26.49 -15.13 3.86
C ILE A 9 26.92 -13.69 4.17
N ARG A 10 27.95 -13.22 3.45
CA ARG A 10 28.30 -11.80 3.45
C ARG A 10 27.17 -11.13 2.69
N TYR A 11 26.22 -10.57 3.41
CA TYR A 11 25.31 -9.57 2.85
C TYR A 11 26.20 -8.48 2.29
N ASN A 12 26.24 -8.40 0.96
CA ASN A 12 27.01 -7.37 0.28
C ASN A 12 26.51 -6.04 0.83
N ILE A 13 27.42 -5.20 1.34
CA ILE A 13 27.06 -3.96 2.03
C ILE A 13 26.32 -3.12 0.99
N ALA A 14 25.00 -2.98 1.18
CA ALA A 14 24.19 -2.14 0.32
C ALA A 14 24.75 -0.73 0.44
N ARG A 15 25.40 -0.26 -0.64
CA ARG A 15 25.91 1.10 -0.72
C ARG A 15 24.73 2.02 -0.49
N VAL A 16 24.72 2.74 0.63
CA VAL A 16 23.60 3.60 1.02
C VAL A 16 23.39 4.62 -0.09
N LYS A 17 22.15 4.74 -0.56
CA LYS A 17 21.82 5.72 -1.60
C LYS A 17 22.16 7.12 -1.08
N PRO A 18 22.79 7.99 -1.89
CA PRO A 18 22.99 9.39 -1.51
C PRO A 18 21.65 10.00 -1.10
N ALA A 19 21.63 10.75 0.01
CA ALA A 19 20.45 11.33 0.66
C ALA A 19 19.56 10.40 1.51
N ALA A 20 19.92 9.12 1.69
CA ALA A 20 19.31 8.30 2.74
C ALA A 20 19.97 8.60 4.10
N THR A 21 19.15 8.80 5.13
CA THR A 21 19.58 8.95 6.52
C THR A 21 19.65 7.57 7.16
N THR A 22 20.84 7.14 7.55
CA THR A 22 20.99 5.90 8.34
C THR A 22 20.69 6.20 9.80
N LEU A 23 19.68 5.54 10.36
CA LEU A 23 19.29 5.69 11.76
C LEU A 23 20.05 4.72 12.68
N VAL A 24 20.35 3.52 12.18
CA VAL A 24 21.01 2.46 12.97
C VAL A 24 22.07 1.76 12.14
N THR A 25 23.25 1.57 12.72
CA THR A 25 24.38 0.81 12.16
C THR A 25 24.86 -0.26 13.12
N VAL A 26 25.29 -1.42 12.60
CA VAL A 26 26.03 -2.43 13.36
C VAL A 26 27.42 -2.56 12.72
N GLY A 27 28.43 -2.07 13.44
CA GLY A 27 29.75 -1.82 12.84
C GLY A 27 29.64 -0.81 11.71
N ALA A 28 30.16 -1.15 10.53
CA ALA A 28 30.08 -0.33 9.32
C ALA A 28 28.82 -0.59 8.47
N THR A 29 27.94 -1.52 8.89
CA THR A 29 26.79 -1.94 8.09
C THR A 29 25.53 -1.18 8.51
N PRO A 30 24.83 -0.48 7.60
CA PRO A 30 23.55 0.15 7.89
C PRO A 30 22.48 -0.94 8.11
N VAL A 31 21.85 -0.92 9.28
CA VAL A 31 20.75 -1.81 9.64
C VAL A 31 19.41 -1.14 9.35
N PHE A 32 19.27 0.15 9.66
CA PHE A 32 18.07 0.90 9.33
C PHE A 32 18.43 2.20 8.63
N SER A 33 17.84 2.43 7.46
CA SER A 33 18.03 3.67 6.70
C SER A 33 16.70 4.16 6.18
N VAL A 34 16.49 5.47 6.20
CA VAL A 34 15.26 6.11 5.74
C VAL A 34 15.61 7.11 4.64
N HIS A 35 14.83 7.08 3.58
CA HIS A 35 14.96 8.02 2.48
C HIS A 35 13.61 8.70 2.26
N ARG A 36 13.61 10.03 2.14
CA ARG A 36 12.46 10.78 1.66
C ARG A 36 12.25 10.60 0.15
N VAL A 37 11.17 9.92 -0.24
CA VAL A 37 10.82 9.73 -1.66
C VAL A 37 9.55 10.51 -1.95
N GLY A 38 9.68 11.61 -2.69
CA GLY A 38 8.58 12.54 -2.92
C GLY A 38 8.03 13.11 -1.61
N ARG A 39 6.74 12.85 -1.35
CA ARG A 39 6.04 13.31 -0.15
C ARG A 39 6.17 12.33 1.04
N GLY A 40 6.58 11.09 0.82
CA GLY A 40 6.66 10.07 1.86
C GLY A 40 8.09 9.76 2.32
N ARG A 41 8.19 8.87 3.30
CA ARG A 41 9.44 8.24 3.73
C ARG A 41 9.40 6.76 3.38
N VAL A 42 10.48 6.26 2.82
CA VAL A 42 10.71 4.83 2.62
C VAL A 42 11.83 4.41 3.56
N GLY A 43 11.56 3.41 4.39
CA GLY A 43 12.55 2.79 5.25
C GLY A 43 13.07 1.49 4.66
N LEU A 44 14.37 1.27 4.74
CA LEU A 44 15.00 -0.03 4.53
C LEU A 44 15.47 -0.57 5.88
N LEU A 45 14.89 -1.69 6.30
CA LEU A 45 15.32 -2.46 7.47
C LEU A 45 16.08 -3.70 7.02
N ASN A 46 17.41 -3.63 7.08
CA ASN A 46 18.31 -4.69 6.65
C ASN A 46 18.65 -5.64 7.82
N ALA A 47 17.70 -6.49 8.19
CA ALA A 47 17.88 -7.46 9.27
C ALA A 47 17.26 -8.82 8.93
N ALA A 48 18.11 -9.81 8.65
CA ALA A 48 17.68 -11.13 8.19
C ALA A 48 17.06 -12.03 9.28
N LYS A 49 17.16 -11.64 10.55
CA LYS A 49 16.67 -12.43 11.69
C LYS A 49 15.78 -11.64 12.63
N LEU A 50 15.03 -10.67 12.08
CA LEU A 50 14.08 -9.86 12.84
C LEU A 50 13.07 -10.74 13.59
N PHE A 51 12.67 -11.87 12.98
CA PHE A 51 11.78 -12.87 13.58
C PHE A 51 12.31 -13.50 14.88
N MET A 52 13.62 -13.45 15.17
CA MET A 52 14.13 -13.94 16.47
C MET A 52 13.74 -13.04 17.64
N LEU A 53 13.34 -11.80 17.36
CA LEU A 53 12.80 -10.87 18.36
C LEU A 53 11.30 -11.09 18.58
N TYR A 54 10.65 -11.95 17.77
CA TYR A 54 9.27 -12.36 17.98
C TYR A 54 9.19 -13.25 19.22
N ARG A 55 8.27 -12.91 20.11
CA ARG A 55 7.97 -13.66 21.32
C ARG A 55 6.49 -13.96 21.35
N GLU A 56 6.14 -15.23 21.18
CA GLU A 56 4.75 -15.69 21.19
C GLU A 56 4.09 -15.52 22.56
N ASP A 57 4.90 -15.52 23.64
CA ASP A 57 4.43 -15.33 25.01
C ASP A 57 4.10 -13.88 25.38
N LYS A 58 4.33 -12.93 24.47
CA LYS A 58 4.04 -11.51 24.67
C LYS A 58 3.31 -10.95 23.46
N GLU A 59 1.99 -10.75 23.58
CA GLU A 59 1.30 -9.77 22.73
C GLU A 59 1.98 -8.41 22.94
N GLY A 60 2.51 -7.81 21.87
CA GLY A 60 3.26 -6.54 21.97
C GLY A 60 4.71 -6.67 22.48
N GLY A 61 5.49 -7.62 21.97
CA GLY A 61 6.94 -7.68 22.26
C GLY A 61 7.76 -6.58 21.57
N TRP A 62 9.05 -6.48 21.89
CA TRP A 62 9.97 -5.46 21.33
C TRP A 62 10.00 -5.40 19.80
N LEU A 63 9.75 -6.52 19.13
CA LEU A 63 9.61 -6.54 17.67
C LEU A 63 8.39 -5.73 17.21
N ALA A 64 7.25 -5.92 17.87
CA ALA A 64 6.02 -5.20 17.57
C ALA A 64 6.22 -3.71 17.85
N ASP A 65 6.75 -3.34 19.02
CA ASP A 65 7.03 -1.94 19.36
C ASP A 65 7.96 -1.29 18.34
N CYS A 66 9.05 -1.97 17.97
CA CYS A 66 10.00 -1.48 16.98
C CYS A 66 9.34 -1.28 15.60
N VAL A 67 8.53 -2.24 15.14
CA VAL A 67 7.83 -2.15 13.86
C VAL A 67 6.75 -1.05 13.91
N CYS A 68 6.01 -0.92 14.99
CA CYS A 68 4.99 0.11 15.19
C CYS A 68 5.60 1.51 15.23
N GLU A 69 6.67 1.72 16.01
CA GLU A 69 7.40 2.99 16.07
C GLU A 69 8.04 3.34 14.72
N LEU A 70 8.55 2.33 14.00
CA LEU A 70 9.12 2.53 12.67
C LEU A 70 8.04 2.86 11.64
N ALA A 71 6.89 2.19 11.69
CA ALA A 71 5.74 2.51 10.88
C ALA A 71 5.21 3.91 11.19
N ALA A 72 5.12 4.28 12.47
CA ALA A 72 4.76 5.62 12.91
C ALA A 72 5.78 6.64 12.40
N TYR A 73 7.08 6.41 12.57
CA TYR A 73 8.14 7.31 12.09
C TYR A 73 8.12 7.50 10.57
N LEU A 74 7.86 6.44 9.80
CA LEU A 74 7.73 6.51 8.35
C LEU A 74 6.42 7.20 7.93
N GLY A 75 5.33 7.00 8.68
CA GLY A 75 4.03 7.63 8.48
C GLY A 75 3.96 9.10 8.91
N ARG A 76 4.81 9.51 9.86
CA ARG A 76 5.00 10.92 10.25
C ARG A 76 5.63 11.67 9.09
N THR A 77 4.80 12.22 8.22
CA THR A 77 5.22 13.06 7.10
C THR A 77 5.75 14.38 7.65
N PRO A 78 7.04 14.73 7.51
CA PRO A 78 7.61 15.94 8.12
C PRO A 78 7.37 17.19 7.27
N SER A 79 6.37 17.20 6.39
CA SER A 79 6.03 18.45 5.70
C SER A 79 5.34 19.36 6.70
N ALA A 80 5.82 20.60 6.84
CA ALA A 80 5.21 21.69 7.62
C ALA A 80 3.80 22.09 7.09
N GLY A 81 2.89 21.11 7.07
CA GLY A 81 1.59 21.08 6.41
C GLY A 81 0.97 19.67 6.40
N SER A 82 1.47 18.76 7.24
CA SER A 82 0.99 17.37 7.37
C SER A 82 -0.24 17.24 8.26
N GLY A 83 -0.64 18.31 8.95
CA GLY A 83 -1.84 18.31 9.77
C GLY A 83 -3.13 18.30 8.94
N ILE A 84 -3.06 18.35 7.61
CA ILE A 84 -4.25 18.39 6.75
C ILE A 84 -4.10 17.43 5.57
N GLU A 85 -5.06 16.52 5.45
CA GLU A 85 -5.30 15.75 4.23
C GLU A 85 -6.50 16.35 3.50
N LEU A 86 -6.39 16.51 2.18
CA LEU A 86 -7.47 17.03 1.33
C LEU A 86 -7.78 16.03 0.23
N PHE A 87 -9.06 15.70 0.12
CA PHE A 87 -9.63 14.84 -0.90
C PHE A 87 -10.68 15.62 -1.69
N ALA A 88 -10.74 15.35 -2.98
CA ALA A 88 -11.73 15.92 -3.88
C ALA A 88 -12.32 14.79 -4.73
N GLU A 89 -13.64 14.72 -4.79
CA GLU A 89 -14.40 13.69 -5.50
C GLU A 89 -15.62 14.36 -6.16
N ARG A 90 -16.04 13.89 -7.34
CA ARG A 90 -17.30 14.38 -7.92
C ARG A 90 -18.49 13.84 -7.13
N THR A 91 -19.49 14.69 -6.87
CA THR A 91 -20.72 14.25 -6.21
C THR A 91 -21.50 13.31 -7.13
N ALA A 92 -21.98 12.19 -6.59
CA ALA A 92 -22.76 11.23 -7.35
C ALA A 92 -24.02 11.88 -7.94
N GLY A 93 -24.22 11.72 -9.26
CA GLY A 93 -25.38 12.25 -9.98
C GLY A 93 -25.30 13.72 -10.41
N ASP A 94 -24.24 14.46 -10.04
CA ASP A 94 -24.02 15.83 -10.52
C ASP A 94 -22.55 16.04 -10.91
N PRO A 95 -22.21 15.95 -12.21
CA PRO A 95 -20.84 16.10 -12.66
C PRO A 95 -20.31 17.51 -12.48
N ARG A 96 -21.14 18.50 -12.10
CA ARG A 96 -20.67 19.88 -11.87
C ARG A 96 -20.25 20.12 -10.42
N ARG A 97 -20.72 19.28 -9.49
CA ARG A 97 -20.38 19.39 -8.07
C ARG A 97 -19.20 18.52 -7.69
N VAL A 98 -18.31 19.10 -6.90
CA VAL A 98 -17.17 18.40 -6.30
C VAL A 98 -17.30 18.48 -4.79
N SER A 99 -17.33 17.31 -4.15
CA SER A 99 -17.24 17.13 -2.71
C SER A 99 -15.79 17.19 -2.27
N PHE A 100 -15.49 18.14 -1.41
CA PHE A 100 -14.19 18.29 -0.76
C PHE A 100 -14.27 17.76 0.66
N ARG A 101 -13.31 16.90 1.03
CA ARG A 101 -13.16 16.41 2.39
C ARG A 101 -11.77 16.74 2.89
N ALA A 102 -11.69 17.42 4.02
CA ALA A 102 -10.44 17.67 4.72
C ALA A 102 -10.42 16.88 6.03
N TYR A 103 -9.27 16.30 6.36
CA TYR A 103 -9.02 15.68 7.65
C TYR A 103 -7.90 16.44 8.34
N VAL A 104 -8.19 17.03 9.49
CA VAL A 104 -7.32 17.94 10.23
C VAL A 104 -6.90 17.30 11.55
N VAL A 105 -5.59 17.23 11.76
CA VAL A 105 -4.96 16.73 12.98
C VAL A 105 -3.91 17.73 13.49
N ASN A 106 -3.66 17.70 14.80
CA ASN A 106 -2.59 18.47 15.42
C ASN A 106 -1.22 17.77 15.28
N GLU A 107 -0.20 18.31 15.95
CA GLU A 107 1.17 17.75 15.95
C GLU A 107 1.24 16.34 16.55
N ASP A 108 0.33 16.00 17.47
CA ASP A 108 0.21 14.69 18.09
C ASP A 108 -0.65 13.71 17.28
N PHE A 109 -1.08 14.10 16.08
CA PHE A 109 -1.98 13.33 15.20
C PHE A 109 -3.36 13.07 15.80
N THR A 110 -3.79 13.86 16.78
CA THR A 110 -5.16 13.82 17.28
C THR A 110 -6.06 14.72 16.41
N PRO A 111 -7.27 14.25 16.05
CA PRO A 111 -8.20 15.04 15.26
C PRO A 111 -8.57 16.38 15.92
N VAL A 112 -8.77 17.42 15.13
CA VAL A 112 -9.13 18.76 15.62
C VAL A 112 -10.50 19.17 15.08
N ASP A 113 -11.53 19.18 15.94
CA ASP A 113 -12.93 19.46 15.57
C ASP A 113 -13.30 20.95 15.48
N GLU A 114 -12.52 21.83 16.10
CA GLU A 114 -12.79 23.27 16.20
C GLU A 114 -11.78 24.11 15.40
N ALA A 115 -11.36 23.63 14.24
CA ALA A 115 -10.50 24.37 13.32
C ALA A 115 -11.32 25.21 12.33
N ASN A 116 -10.85 26.43 12.07
CA ASN A 116 -11.29 27.23 10.94
C ASN A 116 -10.62 26.69 9.67
N VAL A 117 -11.37 25.97 8.85
CA VAL A 117 -10.89 25.34 7.62
C VAL A 117 -11.39 26.09 6.40
N LEU A 118 -10.46 26.65 5.64
CA LEU A 118 -10.72 27.46 4.45
C LEU A 118 -10.25 26.71 3.20
N LEU A 119 -11.18 26.46 2.28
CA LEU A 119 -10.93 25.89 0.97
C LEU A 119 -10.86 27.00 -0.09
N ARG A 120 -9.73 27.12 -0.78
CA ARG A 120 -9.56 27.95 -1.97
C ARG A 120 -9.62 27.08 -3.22
N VAL A 121 -10.63 27.30 -4.06
CA VAL A 121 -10.84 26.57 -5.31
C VAL A 121 -11.50 27.47 -6.36
N GLY A 122 -11.01 27.43 -7.60
CA GLY A 122 -11.60 28.19 -8.71
C GLY A 122 -11.68 29.70 -8.46
N GLY A 123 -10.72 30.27 -7.73
CA GLY A 123 -10.70 31.69 -7.35
C GLY A 123 -11.67 32.07 -6.22
N ARG A 124 -12.42 31.11 -5.67
CA ARG A 124 -13.33 31.31 -4.53
C ARG A 124 -12.68 30.79 -3.25
N VAL A 125 -13.07 31.38 -2.11
CA VAL A 125 -12.73 30.88 -0.78
C VAL A 125 -14.03 30.46 -0.10
N VAL A 126 -14.09 29.22 0.37
CA VAL A 126 -15.26 28.58 0.97
C VAL A 126 -14.86 28.03 2.33
N VAL A 127 -15.67 28.29 3.36
CA VAL A 127 -15.48 27.68 4.68
C VAL A 127 -15.95 26.23 4.62
N MET A 128 -15.15 25.29 5.13
CA MET A 128 -15.55 23.90 5.28
C MET A 128 -16.14 23.67 6.68
N PRO A 129 -17.44 23.39 6.84
CA PRO A 129 -18.02 23.09 8.14
C PRO A 129 -17.48 21.76 8.72
N PRO A 130 -17.43 21.64 10.06
CA PRO A 130 -17.01 20.40 10.72
C PRO A 130 -18.04 19.29 10.52
N ALA A 131 -17.55 18.09 10.25
CA ALA A 131 -18.30 16.84 10.16
C ALA A 131 -17.98 15.86 11.32
N GLY A 132 -17.13 16.28 12.27
CA GLY A 132 -16.70 15.52 13.44
C GLY A 132 -15.45 14.67 13.20
N GLU A 133 -14.79 14.27 14.29
CA GLU A 133 -13.52 13.53 14.29
C GLU A 133 -12.44 14.19 13.41
N GLY A 134 -12.29 15.52 13.49
CA GLY A 134 -11.37 16.31 12.69
C GLY A 134 -11.67 16.34 11.19
N ARG A 135 -12.84 15.87 10.76
CA ARG A 135 -13.27 15.90 9.36
C ARG A 135 -14.06 17.17 9.07
N TYR A 136 -13.85 17.71 7.89
CA TYR A 136 -14.54 18.88 7.38
C TYR A 136 -14.98 18.60 5.95
N THR A 137 -16.20 18.99 5.60
CA THR A 137 -16.75 18.67 4.28
C THR A 137 -17.46 19.88 3.68
N THR A 138 -17.30 20.08 2.37
CA THR A 138 -18.06 21.07 1.63
C THR A 138 -18.26 20.62 0.19
N GLU A 139 -19.31 21.08 -0.45
CA GLU A 139 -19.55 20.85 -1.87
C GLU A 139 -19.47 22.18 -2.62
N VAL A 140 -18.77 22.17 -3.76
CA VAL A 140 -18.63 23.35 -4.61
C VAL A 140 -19.03 22.99 -6.03
N ASP A 141 -19.90 23.79 -6.63
CA ASP A 141 -20.16 23.76 -8.08
C ASP A 141 -18.98 24.41 -8.81
N LEU A 142 -18.23 23.58 -9.54
CA LEU A 142 -17.07 23.95 -10.35
C LEU A 142 -17.36 23.84 -11.84
N GLY A 143 -18.62 23.58 -12.23
CA GLY A 143 -18.98 23.34 -13.62
C GLY A 143 -18.29 22.10 -14.20
N ALA A 144 -18.06 22.10 -15.52
CA ALA A 144 -17.48 20.98 -16.25
C ALA A 144 -15.94 20.89 -16.19
N CYS A 145 -15.30 21.40 -15.14
CA CYS A 145 -13.84 21.36 -15.02
C CYS A 145 -13.33 19.92 -14.78
N GLU A 146 -12.47 19.42 -15.66
CA GLU A 146 -11.83 18.10 -15.51
C GLU A 146 -10.53 18.16 -14.69
N SER A 147 -9.87 19.32 -14.68
CA SER A 147 -8.67 19.55 -13.88
C SER A 147 -8.94 20.56 -12.77
N LEU A 148 -8.43 20.27 -11.59
CA LEU A 148 -8.70 21.02 -10.39
C LEU A 148 -7.40 21.27 -9.61
N VAL A 149 -7.19 22.53 -9.23
CA VAL A 149 -6.26 22.93 -8.18
C VAL A 149 -7.07 23.47 -7.02
N ALA A 150 -6.97 22.83 -5.86
CA ALA A 150 -7.57 23.33 -4.63
C ALA A 150 -6.53 23.39 -3.52
N THR A 151 -6.66 24.41 -2.69
CA THR A 151 -5.79 24.65 -1.53
C THR A 151 -6.67 24.70 -0.29
N VAL A 152 -6.35 23.92 0.73
CA VAL A 152 -7.02 24.01 2.04
C VAL A 152 -6.03 24.54 3.07
N GLN A 153 -6.51 25.42 3.93
CA GLN A 153 -5.77 25.96 5.07
C GLN A 153 -6.60 25.72 6.34
N ALA A 154 -5.95 25.31 7.42
CA ALA A 154 -6.61 25.13 8.71
C ALA A 154 -5.87 25.90 9.82
N GLU A 155 -6.66 26.51 10.70
CA GLU A 155 -6.20 27.24 11.87
C GLU A 155 -7.10 26.90 13.06
N ALA A 156 -6.53 26.63 14.24
CA ALA A 156 -7.31 26.43 15.46
C ALA A 156 -6.76 27.31 16.57
N HIS A 157 -7.63 28.04 17.26
CA HIS A 157 -7.25 28.91 18.39
C HIS A 157 -6.13 29.91 18.08
N GLY A 158 -6.09 30.45 16.84
CA GLY A 158 -5.02 31.37 16.42
C GLY A 158 -3.72 30.68 15.97
N MET A 159 -3.66 29.34 16.02
CA MET A 159 -2.50 28.56 15.62
C MET A 159 -2.73 27.95 14.24
N PHE A 160 -1.81 28.24 13.31
CA PHE A 160 -1.82 27.65 11.98
C PHE A 160 -1.47 26.15 12.06
N LEU A 161 -2.39 25.29 11.64
CA LEU A 161 -2.22 23.84 11.66
C LEU A 161 -1.60 23.31 10.36
N GLY A 162 -1.80 24.02 9.25
CA GLY A 162 -1.20 23.66 7.98
C GLY A 162 -1.88 24.22 6.75
N GLU A 163 -1.29 23.91 5.61
CA GLU A 163 -1.84 24.15 4.28
C GLU A 163 -1.60 22.92 3.41
N ARG A 164 -2.59 22.57 2.58
CA ARG A 164 -2.49 21.46 1.63
C ARG A 164 -3.04 21.84 0.27
N ILE A 165 -2.21 21.64 -0.75
CA ILE A 165 -2.59 21.80 -2.16
C ILE A 165 -2.84 20.41 -2.77
N VAL A 166 -4.02 20.23 -3.36
CA VAL A 166 -4.35 19.08 -4.21
C VAL A 166 -4.45 19.55 -5.65
N VAL A 167 -3.77 18.81 -6.53
CA VAL A 167 -3.90 18.93 -7.98
C VAL A 167 -4.40 17.59 -8.45
N THR A 168 -5.60 17.54 -9.01
CA THR A 168 -6.21 16.29 -9.43
C THR A 168 -6.93 16.46 -10.76
N HIS A 169 -7.00 15.36 -11.51
CA HIS A 169 -7.83 15.22 -12.69
C HIS A 169 -9.07 14.43 -12.28
N LEU A 170 -10.22 15.09 -12.30
CA LEU A 170 -11.53 14.52 -12.04
C LEU A 170 -12.24 14.45 -13.39
N PRO A 171 -12.03 13.40 -14.21
CA PRO A 171 -12.82 13.27 -15.44
C PRO A 171 -14.31 13.24 -15.07
N VAL A 172 -15.16 13.78 -15.95
CA VAL A 172 -16.58 13.45 -15.86
C VAL A 172 -16.65 11.94 -16.08
N LEU A 173 -17.07 11.17 -15.08
CA LEU A 173 -17.30 9.75 -15.32
C LEU A 173 -18.34 9.70 -16.43
N PRO A 174 -18.02 9.15 -17.61
CA PRO A 174 -19.05 8.82 -18.57
C PRO A 174 -20.02 7.91 -17.82
N ASP A 175 -21.32 8.17 -17.91
CA ASP A 175 -22.27 7.16 -17.49
C ASP A 175 -21.98 5.90 -18.32
N GLU A 176 -22.01 4.73 -17.69
CA GLU A 176 -21.69 3.44 -18.33
C GLU A 176 -22.59 3.20 -19.56
N MET A 177 -23.73 3.91 -19.65
CA MET A 177 -24.61 3.91 -20.81
C MET A 177 -24.39 5.05 -21.82
N SER A 178 -23.53 6.02 -21.53
CA SER A 178 -23.24 7.17 -22.41
C SER A 178 -22.17 6.90 -23.47
N ASP A 179 -21.29 5.93 -23.19
CA ASP A 179 -20.23 5.52 -24.10
C ASP A 179 -20.33 4.00 -24.34
N THR A 180 -21.42 3.61 -25.01
CA THR A 180 -21.60 2.24 -25.51
C THR A 180 -20.86 2.01 -26.82
N ASP A 181 -19.90 2.86 -27.19
CA ASP A 181 -18.98 2.57 -28.28
C ASP A 181 -18.01 1.50 -27.77
N PHE A 182 -18.42 0.24 -27.96
CA PHE A 182 -17.53 -0.89 -27.85
C PHE A 182 -16.33 -0.63 -28.77
N ASP A 183 -15.15 -0.46 -28.19
CA ASP A 183 -13.89 -0.37 -28.93
C ASP A 183 -13.58 -1.75 -29.55
N GLU A 184 -14.25 -2.03 -30.67
CA GLU A 184 -14.17 -3.29 -31.41
C GLU A 184 -12.73 -3.56 -31.85
N ASP A 185 -12.00 -2.51 -32.22
CA ASP A 185 -10.61 -2.62 -32.65
C ASP A 185 -9.71 -3.04 -31.47
N PHE A 186 -9.91 -2.48 -30.29
CA PHE A 186 -9.24 -2.93 -29.07
C PHE A 186 -9.58 -4.39 -28.75
N LEU A 187 -10.85 -4.78 -28.75
CA LEU A 187 -11.26 -6.15 -28.43
C LEU A 187 -10.72 -7.16 -29.45
N ARG A 188 -10.67 -6.79 -30.73
CA ARG A 188 -10.08 -7.60 -31.81
C ARG A 188 -8.57 -7.70 -31.66
N ALA A 189 -7.88 -6.63 -31.26
CA ALA A 189 -6.45 -6.63 -30.97
C ALA A 189 -6.12 -7.49 -29.74
N LEU A 190 -6.89 -7.35 -28.67
CA LEU A 190 -6.76 -8.15 -27.44
C LEU A 190 -6.95 -9.63 -27.73
N ALA A 191 -8.00 -10.00 -28.50
CA ALA A 191 -8.26 -11.38 -28.89
C ALA A 191 -7.06 -11.97 -29.66
N ARG A 192 -6.51 -11.23 -30.64
CA ARG A 192 -5.30 -11.65 -31.37
C ARG A 192 -4.10 -11.85 -30.45
N GLN A 193 -3.90 -10.96 -29.48
CA GLN A 193 -2.77 -11.02 -28.56
C GLN A 193 -2.81 -12.24 -27.62
N ILE A 194 -4.00 -12.64 -27.16
CA ILE A 194 -4.18 -13.80 -26.27
C ILE A 194 -4.44 -15.11 -27.04
N GLY A 195 -4.39 -15.09 -28.37
CA GLY A 195 -4.70 -16.24 -29.22
C GLY A 195 -6.19 -16.64 -29.21
N ALA A 196 -7.08 -15.73 -28.82
CA ALA A 196 -8.53 -15.90 -28.88
C ALA A 196 -9.11 -15.34 -30.20
N ARG A 197 -10.39 -15.60 -30.45
CA ARG A 197 -11.14 -15.06 -31.59
C ARG A 197 -12.23 -14.12 -31.09
N TYR A 198 -12.24 -12.89 -31.61
CA TYR A 198 -13.35 -11.96 -31.43
C TYR A 198 -14.56 -12.41 -32.27
N VAL A 199 -15.76 -12.38 -31.70
CA VAL A 199 -17.02 -12.73 -32.38
C VAL A 199 -17.99 -11.59 -32.15
N HIS A 200 -18.49 -10.99 -33.23
CA HIS A 200 -19.45 -9.89 -33.13
C HIS A 200 -20.82 -10.42 -32.66
N VAL A 201 -21.63 -9.59 -31.99
CA VAL A 201 -22.92 -10.03 -31.44
C VAL A 201 -23.88 -10.52 -32.54
N GLU A 202 -23.78 -9.94 -33.73
CA GLU A 202 -24.57 -10.32 -34.91
C GLU A 202 -24.17 -11.68 -35.49
N ASP A 203 -22.95 -12.15 -35.22
CA ASP A 203 -22.45 -13.46 -35.63
C ASP A 203 -22.80 -14.58 -34.63
N LEU A 204 -23.49 -14.24 -33.52
CA LEU A 204 -23.94 -15.20 -32.52
C LEU A 204 -25.19 -15.95 -33.01
N GLY A 205 -25.00 -16.91 -33.91
CA GLY A 205 -26.01 -17.89 -34.30
C GLY A 205 -26.23 -19.01 -33.25
N ARG A 206 -27.21 -19.89 -33.53
CA ARG A 206 -27.51 -21.06 -32.69
C ARG A 206 -26.33 -22.03 -32.56
N ASP A 207 -25.45 -22.07 -33.55
CA ASP A 207 -24.27 -22.95 -33.57
C ASP A 207 -23.14 -22.43 -32.64
N THR A 208 -23.11 -21.12 -32.37
CA THR A 208 -22.07 -20.48 -31.56
C THR A 208 -22.22 -20.81 -30.07
N ALA A 209 -23.45 -21.08 -29.60
CA ALA A 209 -23.74 -21.51 -28.23
C ALA A 209 -22.96 -22.78 -27.82
N GLY A 210 -22.70 -23.69 -28.77
CA GLY A 210 -21.88 -24.89 -28.54
C GLY A 210 -20.40 -24.59 -28.28
N THR A 211 -19.91 -23.42 -28.71
CA THR A 211 -18.51 -22.98 -28.51
C THR A 211 -18.26 -22.46 -27.09
N PHE A 212 -19.32 -21.97 -26.43
CA PHE A 212 -19.32 -21.55 -25.02
C PHE A 212 -19.60 -22.69 -24.05
N ALA A 213 -19.81 -23.93 -24.54
CA ALA A 213 -19.83 -25.09 -23.68
C ALA A 213 -18.54 -25.07 -22.85
N ALA A 214 -18.68 -25.02 -21.53
CA ALA A 214 -17.58 -24.94 -20.58
C ALA A 214 -16.60 -26.09 -20.83
N ARG A 215 -15.67 -25.89 -21.75
CA ARG A 215 -14.45 -26.67 -21.83
C ARG A 215 -13.84 -26.41 -20.47
N ARG A 216 -13.85 -27.43 -19.61
CA ARG A 216 -13.02 -27.46 -18.41
C ARG A 216 -11.61 -27.27 -18.91
N GLN A 217 -11.18 -26.03 -19.10
CA GLN A 217 -9.79 -25.68 -19.14
C GLN A 217 -9.30 -26.19 -17.80
N MET A 218 -8.59 -27.31 -17.85
CA MET A 218 -7.61 -27.66 -16.83
C MET A 218 -6.56 -26.55 -16.89
N GLY A 219 -6.94 -25.34 -16.45
CA GLY A 219 -6.00 -24.37 -15.98
C GLY A 219 -5.19 -25.12 -14.95
N THR A 220 -3.88 -25.17 -15.17
CA THR A 220 -2.96 -25.72 -14.19
C THR A 220 -3.05 -24.78 -13.00
N VAL A 221 -4.03 -25.03 -12.13
CA VAL A 221 -4.10 -24.43 -10.81
C VAL A 221 -2.82 -24.90 -10.17
N ARG A 222 -1.81 -24.02 -10.17
CA ARG A 222 -0.58 -24.23 -9.41
C ARG A 222 -0.98 -24.13 -7.96
N GLN A 223 -1.54 -25.23 -7.47
CA GLN A 223 -2.01 -25.36 -6.11
C GLN A 223 -0.73 -25.33 -5.27
N VAL A 224 -0.42 -24.17 -4.69
CA VAL A 224 0.63 -24.02 -3.70
C VAL A 224 0.13 -24.74 -2.45
N ARG A 225 0.22 -26.07 -2.45
CA ARG A 225 -0.02 -26.86 -1.25
C ARG A 225 1.15 -26.57 -0.32
N SER A 226 0.85 -25.89 0.77
CA SER A 226 1.75 -25.79 1.92
C SER A 226 2.19 -27.22 2.27
N LEU A 227 3.50 -27.48 2.30
CA LEU A 227 4.07 -28.79 2.66
C LEU A 227 3.95 -29.06 4.17
N TRP A 228 3.56 -28.04 4.96
CA TRP A 228 3.47 -28.10 6.42
C TRP A 228 2.50 -29.14 7.02
N PRO A 229 1.32 -29.48 6.45
CA PRO A 229 0.42 -30.45 7.07
C PRO A 229 0.85 -31.91 6.87
N SER A 230 2.00 -32.16 6.23
CA SER A 230 2.49 -33.53 6.06
C SER A 230 3.22 -34.02 7.33
N TRP A 231 2.44 -34.54 8.27
CA TRP A 231 2.90 -35.33 9.44
C TRP A 231 4.11 -36.25 9.19
N PRO A 232 4.21 -37.02 8.08
CA PRO A 232 5.38 -37.86 7.83
C PRO A 232 6.68 -37.07 7.66
N LEU A 233 6.65 -35.87 7.05
CA LEU A 233 7.83 -35.02 6.87
C LEU A 233 8.34 -34.49 8.21
N LEU A 234 7.44 -34.14 9.12
CA LEU A 234 7.78 -33.72 10.48
C LEU A 234 8.40 -34.87 11.29
N LEU A 235 7.82 -36.08 11.21
CA LEU A 235 8.39 -37.28 11.84
C LEU A 235 9.80 -37.58 11.31
N THR A 236 10.00 -37.49 9.99
CA THR A 236 11.30 -37.72 9.35
C THR A 236 12.33 -36.69 9.82
N LEU A 237 11.95 -35.40 9.91
CA LEU A 237 12.81 -34.34 10.43
C LEU A 237 13.17 -34.57 11.91
N CYS A 238 12.20 -34.96 12.74
CA CYS A 238 12.41 -35.28 14.15
C CYS A 238 13.36 -36.47 14.35
N LEU A 239 13.21 -37.51 13.54
CA LEU A 239 14.12 -38.67 13.54
C LEU A 239 15.55 -38.25 13.16
N LEU A 240 15.71 -37.45 12.11
CA LEU A 240 17.03 -36.94 11.68
C LEU A 240 17.69 -36.07 12.76
N LEU A 241 16.92 -35.21 13.42
CA LEU A 241 17.42 -34.37 14.52
C LEU A 241 17.80 -35.22 15.74
N SER A 242 16.99 -36.21 16.09
CA SER A 242 17.25 -37.13 17.20
C SER A 242 18.48 -37.99 16.94
N ALA A 243 18.62 -38.52 15.72
CA ALA A 243 19.78 -39.29 15.30
C ALA A 243 21.07 -38.45 15.37
N LYS A 244 21.01 -37.20 14.89
CA LYS A 244 22.14 -36.27 14.96
C LYS A 244 22.56 -35.98 16.40
N TRP A 245 21.59 -35.80 17.30
CA TRP A 245 21.86 -35.62 18.73
C TRP A 245 22.51 -36.87 19.34
N PHE A 246 22.01 -38.06 19.03
CA PHE A 246 22.59 -39.33 19.50
C PHE A 246 24.02 -39.54 19.01
N ILE A 247 24.31 -39.25 17.74
CA ILE A 247 25.67 -39.33 17.17
C ILE A 247 26.60 -38.34 17.88
N ARG A 248 26.14 -37.13 18.18
CA ARG A 248 26.95 -36.15 18.91
C ARG A 248 27.23 -36.61 20.34
N ARG A 249 26.23 -37.20 21.01
CA ARG A 249 26.34 -37.76 22.36
C ARG A 249 27.33 -38.93 22.41
N SER A 250 27.31 -39.83 21.42
CA SER A 250 28.17 -41.02 21.41
C SER A 250 29.65 -40.72 21.13
N ILE A 251 29.95 -39.60 20.47
CA ILE A 251 31.33 -39.16 20.19
C ILE A 251 31.95 -38.40 21.40
N GLY A 252 31.19 -38.14 22.46
CA GLY A 252 31.69 -37.42 23.64
C GLY A 252 31.83 -35.92 23.44
N LEU A 253 31.19 -35.36 22.40
CA LEU A 253 31.10 -33.92 22.15
C LEU A 253 29.94 -33.32 22.97
N VAL A 254 30.11 -33.26 24.29
CA VAL A 254 29.29 -32.38 25.14
C VAL A 254 29.94 -31.00 25.15
#